data_AF-A0A7X9XE00-F1
#
_entry.id   AF-A0A7X9XE00-F1
#
_cell.length_a   1.000
_cell.length_b   1.000
_cell.length_c   1.000
_cell.angle_alpha   90.00
_cell.angle_beta   90.00
_cell.angle_gamma   90.00
#
_symmetry.space_group_name_H-M   'P 1'
#
loop_
_entity.id
_entity.type
_entity.pdbx_description
1 polymer ?
#
loop_
_entity_poly.entity_id
_entity_poly.type
_entity_poly.pdbx_seq_one_letter_code
_entity_poly.pdbx_strand_id
1 'polypeptide(L)' 'MERARIDDVRENIKHLTKKQQENVMLIAKTHGVTKRFLEIIDKKDDDESVIDMIQLYIDEMKQKK' A
#
# COMPACT_ATOMS: atom_id res chain seq x y z
N MET A 1 14.60 -8.44 -8.19
CA MET A 1 13.47 -7.54 -7.85
C MET A 1 13.98 -6.55 -6.80
N GLU A 2 14.00 -5.26 -7.11
CA GLU A 2 14.26 -4.21 -6.10
C GLU A 2 13.19 -4.30 -5.02
N ARG A 3 13.59 -4.67 -3.80
CA ARG A 3 12.72 -4.67 -2.63
C ARG A 3 12.58 -3.23 -2.15
N ALA A 4 11.42 -2.63 -2.42
CA ALA A 4 10.95 -1.46 -1.69
C ALA A 4 11.01 -1.75 -0.18
N ARG A 5 11.51 -0.78 0.61
CA ARG A 5 11.64 -0.94 2.06
C ARG A 5 10.36 -0.45 2.73
N ILE A 6 10.08 -1.00 3.91
CA ILE A 6 8.90 -0.59 4.69
C ILE A 6 8.97 0.88 5.13
N ASP A 7 10.18 1.45 5.17
CA ASP A 7 10.40 2.87 5.42
C ASP A 7 9.86 3.74 4.26
N ASP A 8 9.95 3.27 3.01
CA ASP A 8 9.39 3.99 1.85
C ASP A 8 7.86 4.05 1.94
N VAL A 9 7.23 2.99 2.46
CA VAL A 9 5.78 2.97 2.72
C VAL A 9 5.41 4.04 3.75
N ARG A 10 6.18 4.15 4.84
CA ARG A 10 5.94 5.16 5.87
C ARG A 10 5.99 6.57 5.33
N GLU A 11 6.97 6.90 4.48
CA GLU A 11 7.09 8.23 3.88
C GLU A 11 5.90 8.54 2.97
N ASN A 12 5.48 7.57 2.15
CA ASN A 12 4.40 7.77 1.19
C ASN A 12 3.03 7.93 1.85
N ILE A 13 2.77 7.28 3.00
CA ILE A 13 1.46 7.35 3.67
C ILE A 13 1.35 8.48 4.71
N LYS A 14 2.36 9.34 4.88
CA LYS A 14 2.35 10.40 5.92
C LYS A 14 1.15 11.35 5.82
N HIS A 15 0.60 11.50 4.63
CA HIS A 15 -0.54 12.36 4.35
C HIS A 15 -1.88 11.73 4.76
N LEU A 16 -1.97 10.39 4.85
CA LEU A 16 -3.18 9.68 5.25
C LEU A 16 -3.48 9.88 6.75
N THR A 17 -4.73 9.64 7.18
CA THR A 17 -5.08 9.59 8.60
C THR A 17 -4.35 8.47 9.34
N LYS A 18 -4.15 8.60 10.66
CA LYS A 18 -3.48 7.56 11.48
C LYS A 18 -4.07 6.15 11.28
N LYS A 19 -5.39 6.05 11.20
CA LYS A 19 -6.10 4.79 10.98
C LYS A 19 -5.77 4.18 9.62
N GLN A 20 -5.74 5.00 8.56
CA GLN A 20 -5.34 4.56 7.23
C GLN A 20 -3.86 4.14 7.22
N GLN A 21 -2.97 4.92 7.86
CA GLN A 21 -1.56 4.57 7.96
C GLN A 21 -1.35 3.20 8.62
N GLU A 22 -2.05 2.92 9.72
CA GLU A 22 -2.02 1.62 10.39
C GLU A 22 -2.48 0.46 9.48
N ASN A 23 -3.58 0.67 8.74
CA ASN A 23 -4.10 -0.31 7.79
C ASN A 23 -3.11 -0.59 6.65
N VAL A 24 -2.55 0.45 6.01
CA VAL A 24 -1.57 0.28 4.93
C VAL A 24 -0.32 -0.44 5.43
N MET A 25 0.16 -0.10 6.63
CA MET A 25 1.32 -0.76 7.24
C MET A 25 1.05 -2.23 7.58
N LEU A 26 -0.16 -2.57 8.03
CA LEU A 26 -0.55 -3.96 8.30
C LEU A 26 -0.54 -4.78 7.00
N ILE A 27 -1.07 -4.22 5.91
CA ILE A 27 -1.10 -4.86 4.60
C ILE A 27 0.33 -5.04 4.07
N ALA A 28 1.16 -4.00 4.12
CA ALA A 28 2.56 -4.03 3.70
C ALA A 28 3.36 -5.13 4.42
N LYS A 29 3.12 -5.33 5.72
CA LYS A 29 3.76 -6.42 6.50
C LYS A 29 3.23 -7.80 6.13
N THR A 30 1.94 -7.91 5.86
CA THR A 30 1.27 -9.20 5.59
C THR A 30 1.59 -9.73 4.19
N HIS A 31 1.56 -8.85 3.19
CA HIS A 31 1.67 -9.22 1.78
C HIS A 31 3.04 -8.86 1.16
N GLY A 32 3.86 -8.10 1.90
CA GLY A 32 5.14 -7.60 1.42
C GLY A 32 4.99 -6.31 0.62
N VAL A 33 6.07 -5.51 0.62
CA VAL A 33 6.13 -4.26 -0.14
C VAL A 33 6.72 -4.54 -1.52
N THR A 34 5.94 -4.26 -2.57
CA THR A 34 6.36 -4.34 -3.96
C THR A 34 6.41 -2.95 -4.59
N LYS A 35 7.08 -2.81 -5.74
CA LYS A 35 7.06 -1.54 -6.50
C LYS A 35 5.63 -1.09 -6.83
N ARG A 36 4.78 -2.03 -7.27
CA ARG A 36 3.38 -1.76 -7.57
C ARG A 36 2.59 -1.30 -6.34
N PHE A 37 2.89 -1.85 -5.17
CA PHE A 37 2.29 -1.38 -3.92
C PHE A 37 2.68 0.07 -3.62
N LEU A 38 3.95 0.44 -3.82
CA LEU A 38 4.40 1.83 -3.69
C LEU A 38 3.72 2.75 -4.70
N GLU A 39 3.60 2.34 -5.96
CA GLU A 39 2.93 3.12 -7.01
C GLU A 39 1.45 3.39 -6.69
N ILE A 40 0.78 2.47 -6.00
CA ILE A 40 -0.62 2.65 -5.58
C ILE A 40 -0.73 3.69 -4.46
N ILE A 41 0.15 3.64 -3.47
CA ILE A 41 0.12 4.58 -2.34
C ILE A 41 0.70 5.96 -2.68
N ASP A 42 1.51 6.06 -3.73
CA ASP A 42 2.06 7.33 -4.22
C ASP A 42 1.05 8.09 -5.10
N LYS A 43 -0.02 7.42 -5.58
CA LYS A 43 -1.12 8.11 -6.27
C LYS A 43 -1.89 8.97 -5.28
N LYS A 44 -1.57 10.26 -5.28
CA LYS A 44 -2.17 11.34 -4.47
C LYS A 44 -3.60 11.71 -4.89
N ASP A 45 -4.43 10.74 -5.26
CA ASP A 45 -5.85 11.01 -5.54
C ASP A 45 -6.68 10.55 -4.34
N ASP A 46 -7.32 11.54 -3.70
CA ASP A 46 -8.27 11.53 -2.58
C ASP A 46 -8.20 10.34 -1.61
N ASP A 47 -7.84 10.63 -0.36
CA ASP A 47 -7.59 9.73 0.78
C ASP A 47 -8.49 8.49 0.92
N GLU A 48 -9.75 8.53 0.46
CA GLU A 48 -10.64 7.36 0.48
C GLU A 48 -10.28 6.28 -0.55
N SER A 49 -9.66 6.64 -1.68
CA SER A 49 -9.41 5.70 -2.79
C SER A 49 -8.19 4.80 -2.57
N VAL A 50 -7.19 5.23 -1.79
CA VAL A 50 -5.93 4.49 -1.62
C VAL A 50 -6.15 3.11 -0.97
N ILE A 51 -7.02 3.01 0.03
CA ILE A 51 -7.32 1.72 0.69
C ILE A 51 -8.00 0.76 -0.28
N ASP A 52 -8.96 1.26 -1.07
CA ASP A 52 -9.68 0.45 -2.06
C ASP A 52 -8.74 -0.03 -3.18
N MET A 53 -7.82 0.82 -3.65
CA MET A 53 -6.81 0.43 -4.64
C MET A 53 -5.83 -0.62 -4.08
N ILE A 54 -5.43 -0.51 -2.82
CA ILE A 54 -4.59 -1.51 -2.17
C ILE A 54 -5.35 -2.83 -2.05
N GLN A 55 -6.63 -2.80 -1.67
CA GLN A 55 -7.45 -3.99 -1.52
C GLN A 55 -7.61 -4.73 -2.86
N LEU A 56 -7.88 -4.00 -3.95
CA LEU A 56 -7.89 -4.55 -5.31
C LEU A 56 -6.56 -5.22 -5.68
N TYR A 57 -5.43 -4.61 -5.33
CA TYR A 57 -4.11 -5.20 -5.56
C TYR A 57 -3.90 -6.52 -4.79
N ILE A 58 -4.38 -6.61 -3.54
CA ILE A 58 -4.32 -7.85 -2.76
C ILE A 58 -5.17 -8.94 -3.42
N ASP A 59 -6.37 -8.61 -3.88
CA ASP A 59 -7.29 -9.57 -4.47
C ASP A 59 -6.75 -10.11 -5.82
N GLU A 60 -6.12 -9.26 -6.63
CA GLU A 60 -5.39 -9.70 -7.83
C GLU A 60 -4.22 -10.64 -7.48
N MET A 61 -3.48 -10.38 -6.40
CA MET A 61 -2.38 -11.23 -5.95
C MET A 61 -2.87 -12.60 -5.46
N LYS A 62 -4.07 -12.67 -4.86
CA LYS A 62 -4.70 -13.92 -4.42
C LYS A 62 -5.19 -14.76 -5.61
N GLN A 63 -5.73 -14.14 -6.65
CA GLN A 63 -6.24 -14.85 -7.84
C GLN A 63 -5.14 -15.40 -8.75
N LYS A 64 -3.91 -14.89 -8.64
CA LYS A 64 -2.73 -15.40 -9.39
C LYS A 64 -2.03 -16.59 -8.72
N LYS A 65 -2.55 -17.10 -7.61
CA LYS A 65 -2.08 -18.32 -6.93
C LYS A 65 -3.01 -19.49 -7.19
#